data_AF-X1VDC1-F1
#
_entry.id   AF-X1VDC1-F1
#
_cell.length_a   1.000
_cell.length_b   1.000
_cell.length_c   1.000
_cell.angle_alpha   90.00
_cell.angle_beta   90.00
_cell.angle_gamma   90.00
#
_symmetry.space_group_name_H-M   'P 1'
#
loop_
_entity.id
_entity.type
_entity.pdbx_description
1 polymer ?
#
loop_
_entity_poly.entity_id
_entity_poly.type
_entity_poly.pdbx_seq_one_letter_code
_entity_poly.pdbx_strand_id
1 'polypeptide(L)'
;MNTQTAQTPVELIEYYKALERVALPTYIERRGTTAGHDWILIGANEAELQKLGFSPAFWTTIFEMWIVPGRGHLGLIELVGYITQGLDTQLEKARRIAEWTYKNVEYVINTEAPPWELVKPGVTGDCSSFTPLVCALLGIAGIKCWLKQTAFWQEQLYSHVFALALLPDGWYCVDPTAKPVMSREVRDV
;
A
#
# COMPACT_ATOMS: atom_id res chain seq x y z
N MET A 1 -9.68 -19.30 -31.84
CA MET A 1 -8.67 -18.38 -31.27
C MET A 1 -9.32 -17.72 -30.08
N ASN A 2 -8.90 -18.06 -28.85
CA ASN A 2 -9.37 -17.33 -27.67
C ASN A 2 -8.62 -16.00 -27.65
N THR A 3 -9.28 -14.93 -28.10
CA THR A 3 -8.88 -13.56 -27.78
C THR A 3 -9.14 -13.38 -26.29
N GLN A 4 -8.16 -13.72 -25.45
CA GLN A 4 -8.12 -13.18 -24.10
C GLN A 4 -7.98 -11.66 -24.26
N THR A 5 -9.09 -10.95 -24.09
CA THR A 5 -9.05 -9.52 -23.82
C THR A 5 -8.15 -9.33 -22.61
N ALA A 6 -7.03 -8.63 -22.80
CA ALA A 6 -6.14 -8.31 -21.70
C ALA A 6 -6.95 -7.50 -20.67
N GLN A 7 -7.14 -8.08 -19.48
CA GLN A 7 -7.80 -7.40 -18.38
C GLN A 7 -7.03 -6.11 -18.06
N THR A 8 -7.77 -5.03 -17.81
CA THR A 8 -7.20 -3.79 -17.31
C THR A 8 -6.54 -4.03 -15.94
N PRO A 9 -5.59 -3.17 -15.52
CA PRO A 9 -4.99 -3.28 -14.18
C PRO A 9 -6.06 -3.39 -13.08
N VAL A 10 -7.11 -2.57 -13.15
CA VAL A 10 -8.23 -2.56 -12.19
C VAL A 10 -8.97 -3.92 -12.17
N GLU A 11 -9.27 -4.49 -13.34
CA GLU A 11 -9.95 -5.80 -13.42
C GLU A 11 -9.10 -6.94 -12.85
N LEU A 12 -7.78 -6.90 -13.02
CA LEU A 12 -6.86 -7.85 -12.43
C LEU A 12 -6.80 -7.72 -10.90
N ILE A 13 -6.77 -6.49 -10.41
CA ILE A 13 -6.76 -6.18 -8.97
C ILE A 13 -8.04 -6.69 -8.31
N GLU A 14 -9.21 -6.38 -8.86
CA GLU A 14 -10.51 -6.84 -8.36
C GLU A 14 -10.63 -8.36 -8.39
N TYR A 15 -10.15 -9.00 -9.46
CA TYR A 15 -10.10 -10.46 -9.56
C TYR A 15 -9.28 -11.07 -8.41
N TYR A 16 -8.11 -10.52 -8.12
CA TYR A 16 -7.25 -11.06 -7.07
C TYR A 16 -7.72 -10.75 -5.65
N LYS A 17 -8.45 -9.64 -5.43
CA LYS A 17 -9.12 -9.36 -4.14
C LYS A 17 -10.16 -10.43 -3.76
N ALA A 18 -10.71 -11.14 -4.76
CA ALA A 18 -11.80 -12.11 -4.57
C ALA A 18 -11.33 -13.56 -4.26
N LEU A 19 -10.01 -13.82 -4.18
CA LEU A 19 -9.50 -15.18 -3.91
C LEU A 19 -9.58 -15.55 -2.41
N GLU A 20 -10.09 -16.76 -2.11
CA GLU A 20 -10.69 -17.11 -0.81
C GLU A 20 -9.78 -17.84 0.22
N ARG A 21 -10.20 -17.77 1.50
CA ARG A 21 -9.43 -17.67 2.76
C ARG A 21 -9.28 -18.94 3.62
N VAL A 22 -9.29 -20.15 3.06
CA VAL A 22 -9.51 -21.37 3.89
C VAL A 22 -8.43 -21.63 4.97
N ALA A 23 -7.22 -21.05 4.84
CA ALA A 23 -6.14 -21.26 5.81
C ALA A 23 -5.79 -20.06 6.72
N LEU A 24 -6.56 -18.96 6.66
CA LEU A 24 -6.25 -17.68 7.36
C LEU A 24 -5.87 -17.78 8.85
N PRO A 25 -6.55 -18.60 9.69
CA PRO A 25 -6.31 -18.60 11.12
C PRO A 25 -4.92 -19.06 11.56
N THR A 26 -4.25 -19.91 10.77
CA THR A 26 -2.95 -20.52 11.15
C THR A 26 -1.76 -19.59 10.96
N TYR A 27 -1.95 -18.47 10.26
CA TYR A 27 -0.89 -17.52 9.91
C TYR A 27 -1.02 -16.20 10.66
N ILE A 28 -1.97 -16.09 11.59
CA ILE A 28 -2.17 -14.89 12.39
C ILE A 28 -1.00 -14.76 13.38
N GLU A 29 -0.09 -13.82 13.11
CA GLU A 29 0.95 -13.40 14.06
C GLU A 29 0.36 -12.54 15.18
N ARG A 30 -0.65 -11.73 14.84
CA ARG A 30 -1.17 -10.73 15.77
C ARG A 30 -2.62 -10.37 15.50
N ARG A 31 -3.30 -9.91 16.55
CA ARG A 31 -4.64 -9.31 16.48
C ARG A 31 -4.62 -7.93 17.14
N GLY A 32 -5.51 -7.06 16.69
CA GLY A 32 -5.77 -5.76 17.32
C GLY A 32 -7.13 -5.22 16.91
N THR A 33 -7.44 -4.02 17.37
CA THR A 33 -8.68 -3.32 17.04
C THR A 33 -8.34 -1.88 16.70
N THR A 34 -8.77 -1.39 15.55
CA THR A 34 -8.58 0.00 15.11
C THR A 34 -9.93 0.57 14.71
N ALA A 35 -10.29 1.75 15.23
CA ALA A 35 -11.54 2.46 14.90
C ALA A 35 -12.83 1.61 15.04
N GLY A 36 -12.84 0.63 15.96
CA GLY A 36 -13.98 -0.27 16.18
C GLY A 36 -13.97 -1.54 15.32
N HIS A 37 -12.95 -1.73 14.47
CA HIS A 37 -12.80 -2.91 13.62
C HIS A 37 -11.64 -3.79 14.09
N ASP A 38 -11.88 -5.10 14.21
CA ASP A 38 -10.86 -6.07 14.57
C ASP A 38 -9.95 -6.37 13.37
N TRP A 39 -8.65 -6.24 13.53
CA TRP A 39 -7.66 -6.56 12.49
C TRP A 39 -6.75 -7.72 12.89
N ILE A 40 -6.22 -8.42 11.88
CA ILE A 40 -5.18 -9.43 12.06
C ILE A 40 -3.91 -9.09 11.26
N LEU A 41 -2.76 -9.34 11.86
CA LEU A 41 -1.48 -9.42 11.16
C LEU A 41 -1.23 -10.86 10.78
N ILE A 42 -0.90 -11.07 9.51
CA ILE A 42 -0.53 -12.38 8.98
C ILE A 42 0.98 -12.40 8.76
N GLY A 43 1.65 -13.40 9.35
CA GLY A 43 3.01 -13.78 9.05
C GLY A 43 3.01 -14.99 8.17
N ALA A 44 3.25 -14.81 6.89
CA ALA A 44 3.27 -15.90 5.92
C ALA A 44 4.41 -15.66 4.92
N ASN A 45 5.21 -16.69 4.65
CA ASN A 45 6.12 -16.69 3.52
C ASN A 45 5.34 -16.85 2.20
N GLU A 46 6.03 -16.71 1.07
CA GLU A 46 5.40 -16.72 -0.26
C GLU A 46 4.53 -17.97 -0.52
N ALA A 47 5.01 -19.16 -0.15
CA ALA A 47 4.27 -20.41 -0.31
C ALA A 47 3.05 -20.52 0.61
N GLU A 48 3.06 -19.80 1.73
CA GLU A 48 1.97 -19.72 2.69
C GLU A 48 0.93 -18.69 2.28
N LEU A 49 1.35 -17.55 1.72
CA LEU A 49 0.47 -16.56 1.09
C LEU A 49 -0.32 -17.18 -0.06
N GLN A 50 0.32 -18.01 -0.89
CA GLN A 50 -0.36 -18.75 -1.97
C GLN A 50 -1.49 -19.66 -1.45
N LYS A 51 -1.37 -20.24 -0.25
CA LYS A 51 -2.39 -21.10 0.37
C LYS A 51 -3.55 -20.32 0.98
N LEU A 52 -3.35 -19.04 1.24
CA LEU A 52 -4.28 -18.18 1.95
C LEU A 52 -5.33 -17.51 1.05
N GLY A 53 -5.24 -17.69 -0.26
CA GLY A 53 -6.03 -16.91 -1.21
C GLY A 53 -5.64 -15.43 -1.24
N PHE A 54 -4.68 -15.00 -0.40
CA PHE A 54 -3.93 -13.79 -0.70
C PHE A 54 -3.22 -14.02 -2.02
N SER A 55 -3.24 -13.01 -2.88
CA SER A 55 -2.63 -13.15 -4.19
C SER A 55 -1.25 -12.50 -4.17
N PRO A 56 -0.16 -13.26 -3.97
CA PRO A 56 1.17 -12.82 -4.40
C PRO A 56 1.15 -12.25 -5.81
N ALA A 57 0.30 -12.78 -6.70
CA ALA A 57 0.12 -12.23 -8.03
C ALA A 57 -0.45 -10.81 -8.01
N PHE A 58 -1.38 -10.44 -7.12
CA PHE A 58 -1.82 -9.05 -6.92
C PHE A 58 -0.67 -8.14 -6.51
N TRP A 59 0.20 -8.60 -5.62
CA TRP A 59 1.36 -7.83 -5.17
C TRP A 59 2.41 -7.64 -6.23
N THR A 60 2.77 -8.73 -6.89
CA THR A 60 3.67 -8.70 -8.04
C THR A 60 3.08 -7.80 -9.12
N THR A 61 1.78 -7.88 -9.39
CA THR A 61 1.09 -7.04 -10.37
C THR A 61 1.16 -5.56 -9.99
N ILE A 62 0.77 -5.18 -8.77
CA ILE A 62 0.87 -3.78 -8.30
C ILE A 62 2.31 -3.29 -8.36
N PHE A 63 3.25 -4.13 -7.93
CA PHE A 63 4.66 -3.75 -7.90
C PHE A 63 5.22 -3.51 -9.30
N GLU A 64 4.96 -4.43 -10.24
CA GLU A 64 5.44 -4.37 -11.62
C GLU A 64 4.71 -3.30 -12.45
N MET A 65 3.41 -3.11 -12.23
CA MET A 65 2.61 -2.20 -13.05
C MET A 65 2.62 -0.77 -12.52
N TRP A 66 2.65 -0.55 -11.20
CA TRP A 66 2.46 0.78 -10.61
C TRP A 66 3.70 1.28 -9.86
N ILE A 67 4.28 0.46 -8.97
CA ILE A 67 5.38 0.93 -8.11
C ILE A 67 6.66 1.13 -8.91
N VAL A 68 7.08 0.11 -9.69
CA VAL A 68 8.32 0.19 -10.49
C VAL A 68 8.21 1.27 -11.57
N PRO A 69 7.15 1.35 -12.38
CA PRO A 69 6.99 2.41 -13.37
C PRO A 69 6.84 3.79 -12.72
N GLY A 70 6.12 3.88 -11.59
CA GLY A 70 5.96 5.13 -10.84
C GLY A 70 7.30 5.71 -10.37
N ARG A 71 8.27 4.87 -9.99
CA ARG A 71 9.63 5.34 -9.62
C ARG A 71 10.40 5.97 -10.78
N GLY A 72 10.05 5.64 -12.03
CA GLY A 72 10.63 6.24 -13.24
C GLY A 72 9.85 7.45 -13.76
N HIS A 73 8.72 7.81 -13.15
CA HIS A 73 7.86 8.88 -13.65
C HIS A 73 8.38 10.26 -13.24
N LEU A 74 8.74 11.11 -14.21
CA LEU A 74 9.36 12.42 -13.96
C LEU A 74 8.57 13.30 -12.98
N GLY A 75 7.24 13.41 -13.16
CA GLY A 75 6.41 14.20 -12.26
C GLY A 75 6.42 13.70 -10.80
N LEU A 76 6.60 12.40 -10.56
CA LEU A 76 6.73 11.86 -9.22
C LEU A 76 8.13 12.12 -8.63
N ILE A 77 9.17 12.08 -9.48
CA ILE A 77 10.54 12.44 -9.08
C ILE A 77 10.62 13.92 -8.66
N GLU A 78 10.05 14.81 -9.46
CA GLU A 78 9.96 16.24 -9.14
C GLU A 78 9.17 16.49 -7.86
N LEU A 79 8.03 15.81 -7.71
CA LEU A 79 7.22 15.88 -6.49
C LEU A 79 8.00 15.45 -5.25
N VAL A 80 8.74 14.34 -5.31
CA VAL A 80 9.59 13.91 -4.17
C VAL A 80 10.68 14.93 -3.88
N GLY A 81 11.31 15.50 -4.91
CA GLY A 81 12.28 16.58 -4.75
C GLY A 81 11.70 17.78 -3.99
N TYR A 82 10.48 18.19 -4.34
CA TYR A 82 9.74 19.25 -3.65
C TYR A 82 9.38 18.87 -2.20
N ILE A 83 8.76 17.70 -1.98
CA ILE A 83 8.33 17.22 -0.66
C ILE A 83 9.52 17.11 0.30
N THR A 84 10.67 16.65 -0.19
CA THR A 84 11.85 16.33 0.63
C THR A 84 12.90 17.42 0.68
N GLN A 85 12.64 18.58 0.08
CA GLN A 85 13.59 19.69 0.03
C GLN A 85 14.02 20.13 1.43
N GLY A 86 15.34 20.17 1.65
CA GLY A 86 15.94 20.61 2.92
C GLY A 86 15.76 19.62 4.10
N LEU A 87 15.33 18.39 3.84
CA LEU A 87 15.22 17.35 4.87
C LEU A 87 16.47 16.45 4.87
N ASP A 88 17.07 16.27 6.03
CA ASP A 88 18.34 15.56 6.17
C ASP A 88 18.16 14.06 6.44
N THR A 89 17.11 13.67 7.17
CA THR A 89 16.92 12.29 7.58
C THR A 89 15.90 11.53 6.73
N GLN A 90 16.10 10.21 6.58
CA GLN A 90 15.10 9.34 5.94
C GLN A 90 13.75 9.35 6.68
N LEU A 91 13.78 9.49 8.00
CA LEU A 91 12.58 9.59 8.84
C LEU A 91 11.74 10.83 8.49
N GLU A 92 12.39 11.99 8.36
CA GLU A 92 11.69 13.23 7.98
C GLU A 92 11.12 13.15 6.58
N LYS A 93 11.87 12.58 5.63
CA LYS A 93 11.42 12.35 4.26
C LYS A 93 10.20 11.44 4.21
N ALA A 94 10.26 10.28 4.88
CA ALA A 94 9.14 9.34 4.96
C ALA A 94 7.89 10.00 5.58
N ARG A 95 8.07 10.71 6.71
CA ARG A 95 6.98 11.44 7.37
C ARG A 95 6.37 12.48 6.44
N ARG A 96 7.19 13.28 5.77
CA ARG A 96 6.70 14.36 4.91
C ARG A 96 6.00 13.84 3.66
N ILE A 97 6.46 12.72 3.10
CA ILE A 97 5.76 11.99 2.03
C ILE A 97 4.37 11.56 2.51
N ALA A 98 4.28 10.88 3.66
CA ALA A 98 3.02 10.41 4.21
C ALA A 98 2.04 11.57 4.51
N GLU A 99 2.54 12.64 5.13
CA GLU A 99 1.76 13.85 5.40
C GLU A 99 1.29 14.55 4.12
N TRP A 100 2.12 14.59 3.08
CA TRP A 100 1.74 15.18 1.80
C TRP A 100 0.63 14.35 1.15
N THR A 101 0.77 13.03 1.08
CA THR A 101 -0.25 12.14 0.49
C THR A 101 -1.58 12.30 1.22
N TYR A 102 -1.59 12.23 2.55
CA TYR A 102 -2.82 12.37 3.36
C TYR A 102 -3.52 13.73 3.15
N LYS A 103 -2.77 14.81 2.92
CA LYS A 103 -3.34 16.17 2.77
C LYS A 103 -3.78 16.50 1.35
N ASN A 104 -3.18 15.87 0.34
CA ASN A 104 -3.32 16.29 -1.06
C ASN A 104 -4.03 15.27 -1.95
N VAL A 105 -4.23 14.04 -1.46
CA VAL A 105 -4.95 12.99 -2.17
C VAL A 105 -6.26 12.69 -1.46
N GLU A 106 -7.35 12.63 -2.21
CA GLU A 106 -8.68 12.35 -1.67
C GLU A 106 -8.91 10.84 -1.56
N TYR A 107 -9.26 10.39 -0.36
CA TYR A 107 -9.55 8.99 -0.08
C TYR A 107 -11.02 8.68 -0.36
N VAL A 108 -11.28 7.78 -1.31
CA VAL A 108 -12.61 7.26 -1.61
C VAL A 108 -12.53 5.75 -1.73
N ILE A 109 -13.39 5.02 -1.01
CA ILE A 109 -13.41 3.56 -1.01
C ILE A 109 -13.84 3.05 -2.39
N ASN A 110 -13.22 1.95 -2.86
CA ASN A 110 -13.49 1.31 -4.15
C ASN A 110 -13.20 2.21 -5.36
N THR A 111 -12.28 3.17 -5.23
CA THR A 111 -11.72 3.89 -6.38
C THR A 111 -10.24 3.60 -6.52
N GLU A 112 -9.80 3.48 -7.77
CA GLU A 112 -8.43 3.08 -8.08
C GLU A 112 -7.79 4.01 -9.11
N ALA A 113 -6.56 4.41 -8.82
CA ALA A 113 -5.73 5.17 -9.74
C ALA A 113 -4.24 4.84 -9.55
N PRO A 114 -3.47 4.72 -10.64
CA PRO A 114 -2.03 4.53 -10.53
C PRO A 114 -1.35 5.78 -9.95
N PRO A 115 -0.13 5.66 -9.39
CA PRO A 115 0.55 6.74 -8.68
C PRO A 115 0.64 8.08 -9.43
N TRP A 116 0.90 8.06 -10.75
CA TRP A 116 1.05 9.28 -11.56
C TRP A 116 -0.28 9.97 -11.91
N GLU A 117 -1.39 9.24 -11.86
CA GLU A 117 -2.73 9.84 -11.99
C GLU A 117 -3.21 10.34 -10.64
N LEU A 118 -2.96 9.59 -9.56
CA LEU A 118 -3.46 9.87 -8.22
C LEU A 118 -2.99 11.22 -7.64
N VAL A 119 -1.84 11.73 -8.09
CA VAL A 119 -1.32 13.04 -7.67
C VAL A 119 -1.98 14.23 -8.39
N LYS A 120 -2.88 13.98 -9.35
CA LYS A 120 -3.58 15.04 -10.09
C LYS A 120 -4.80 15.52 -9.30
N PRO A 121 -5.14 16.83 -9.37
CA PRO A 121 -6.33 17.35 -8.70
C PRO A 121 -7.61 16.64 -9.12
N GLY A 122 -8.45 16.27 -8.14
CA GLY A 122 -9.75 15.62 -8.36
C GLY A 122 -9.69 14.13 -8.69
N VAL A 123 -8.51 13.52 -8.71
CA VAL A 123 -8.37 12.06 -8.78
C VAL A 123 -8.43 11.49 -7.36
N THR A 124 -9.24 10.46 -7.17
CA THR A 124 -9.44 9.79 -5.88
C THR A 124 -8.84 8.38 -5.92
N GLY A 125 -8.57 7.83 -4.75
CA GLY A 125 -8.15 6.44 -4.62
C GLY A 125 -8.40 5.90 -3.23
N ASP A 126 -8.37 4.57 -3.10
CA ASP A 126 -8.42 3.89 -1.80
C ASP A 126 -7.03 3.44 -1.33
N CYS A 127 -6.98 2.60 -0.29
CA CYS A 127 -5.74 2.07 0.27
C CYS A 127 -4.86 1.38 -0.78
N SER A 128 -5.46 0.72 -1.77
CA SER A 128 -4.77 0.03 -2.87
C SER A 128 -4.15 0.98 -3.89
N SER A 129 -4.56 2.25 -3.91
CA SER A 129 -3.94 3.32 -4.72
C SER A 129 -2.95 4.18 -3.93
N PHE A 130 -3.29 4.47 -2.68
CA PHE A 130 -2.45 5.24 -1.76
C PHE A 130 -1.14 4.51 -1.49
N THR A 131 -1.18 3.20 -1.25
CA THR A 131 0.02 2.44 -0.89
C THR A 131 1.04 2.35 -2.02
N PRO A 132 0.66 2.04 -3.28
CA PRO A 132 1.60 2.09 -4.39
C PRO A 132 2.18 3.47 -4.63
N LEU A 133 1.39 4.54 -4.45
CA LEU A 133 1.90 5.91 -4.52
C LEU A 133 2.99 6.12 -3.46
N VAL A 134 2.72 5.80 -2.20
CA VAL A 134 3.71 5.94 -1.12
C VAL A 134 4.96 5.10 -1.39
N CYS A 135 4.82 3.84 -1.80
CA CYS A 135 5.94 2.95 -2.12
C CYS A 135 6.78 3.47 -3.31
N ALA A 136 6.15 4.15 -4.27
CA ALA A 136 6.85 4.81 -5.36
C ALA A 136 7.64 6.03 -4.84
N LEU A 137 6.99 6.92 -4.09
CA LEU A 137 7.61 8.14 -3.54
C LEU A 137 8.76 7.82 -2.56
N LEU A 138 8.57 6.85 -1.66
CA LEU A 138 9.62 6.37 -0.75
C LEU A 138 10.81 5.80 -1.52
N GLY A 139 10.54 4.99 -2.56
CA GLY A 139 11.58 4.43 -3.41
C GLY A 139 12.40 5.50 -4.13
N ILE A 140 11.75 6.53 -4.68
CA ILE A 140 12.41 7.70 -5.28
C ILE A 140 13.27 8.45 -4.26
N ALA A 141 12.79 8.58 -3.02
CA ALA A 141 13.53 9.19 -1.91
C ALA A 141 14.71 8.34 -1.40
N GLY A 142 14.98 7.17 -2.00
CA GLY A 142 16.03 6.25 -1.60
C GLY A 142 15.71 5.43 -0.35
N ILE A 143 14.42 5.32 0.01
CA ILE A 143 13.96 4.58 1.18
C ILE A 143 13.45 3.22 0.72
N LYS A 144 14.10 2.16 1.20
CA LYS A 144 13.64 0.78 0.96
C LYS A 144 12.29 0.62 1.63
N CYS A 145 11.32 0.09 0.89
CA CYS A 145 9.98 -0.11 1.39
C CYS A 145 9.39 -1.43 0.89
N TRP A 146 8.37 -1.90 1.62
CA TRP A 146 7.60 -3.10 1.31
C TRP A 146 6.11 -2.77 1.46
N LEU A 147 5.24 -3.38 0.67
CA LEU A 147 3.78 -3.23 0.78
C LEU A 147 3.17 -4.32 1.67
N LYS A 148 2.34 -3.95 2.63
CA LYS A 148 1.74 -4.86 3.59
C LYS A 148 0.21 -4.79 3.53
N GLN A 149 -0.44 -5.93 3.37
CA GLN A 149 -1.90 -6.05 3.49
C GLN A 149 -2.28 -6.68 4.83
N THR A 150 -3.35 -6.17 5.41
CA THR A 150 -4.05 -6.74 6.55
C THR A 150 -5.49 -7.03 6.16
N ALA A 151 -6.09 -8.00 6.83
CA ALA A 151 -7.51 -8.27 6.72
C ALA A 151 -8.18 -7.96 8.05
N PHE A 152 -9.38 -7.39 8.00
CA PHE A 152 -10.20 -7.29 9.19
C PHE A 152 -10.83 -8.66 9.48
N TRP A 153 -10.73 -9.08 10.73
CA TRP A 153 -11.20 -10.38 11.18
C TRP A 153 -12.73 -10.44 11.08
N GLN A 154 -13.26 -11.52 10.52
CA GLN A 154 -14.70 -11.73 10.26
C GLN A 154 -15.35 -10.74 9.28
N GLU A 155 -14.60 -9.80 8.70
CA GLU A 155 -15.09 -8.94 7.62
C GLU A 155 -14.67 -9.50 6.26
N GLN A 156 -15.64 -9.88 5.43
CA GLN A 156 -15.38 -10.56 4.14
C GLN A 156 -14.74 -9.63 3.10
N LEU A 157 -15.07 -8.34 3.13
CA LEU A 157 -14.67 -7.37 2.09
C LEU A 157 -13.74 -6.26 2.60
N TYR A 158 -13.43 -6.25 3.90
CA TYR A 158 -12.59 -5.22 4.49
C TYR A 158 -11.17 -5.76 4.64
N SER A 159 -10.31 -5.34 3.71
CA SER A 159 -8.87 -5.51 3.76
C SER A 159 -8.23 -4.14 3.63
N HIS A 160 -7.11 -3.94 4.30
CA HIS A 160 -6.37 -2.69 4.25
C HIS A 160 -4.96 -2.96 3.76
N VAL A 161 -4.36 -1.98 3.11
CA VAL A 161 -2.99 -2.09 2.63
C VAL A 161 -2.25 -0.79 2.91
N PHE A 162 -1.01 -0.91 3.34
CA PHE A 162 -0.14 0.19 3.72
C PHE A 162 1.33 -0.12 3.42
N ALA A 163 2.20 0.88 3.50
CA ALA A 163 3.63 0.70 3.25
C ALA A 163 4.39 0.46 4.56
N LEU A 164 5.44 -0.35 4.49
CA LEU A 164 6.49 -0.46 5.49
C LEU A 164 7.76 0.19 4.93
N ALA A 165 8.31 1.17 5.62
CA ALA A 165 9.59 1.81 5.29
C ALA A 165 10.70 1.28 6.20
N LEU A 166 11.84 0.90 5.62
CA LEU A 166 13.04 0.56 6.38
C LEU A 166 13.84 1.84 6.65
N LEU A 167 13.78 2.29 7.90
CA LEU A 167 14.51 3.44 8.41
C LEU A 167 15.67 2.97 9.32
N PRO A 168 16.59 3.84 9.76
CA PRO A 168 17.76 3.43 10.54
C PRO A 168 17.43 2.62 11.81
N ASP A 169 16.32 2.94 12.48
CA ASP A 169 15.89 2.28 13.71
C ASP A 169 14.96 1.07 13.46
N GLY A 170 14.76 0.68 12.21
CA GLY A 170 13.96 -0.49 11.80
C GLY A 170 12.79 -0.15 10.89
N TRP A 171 11.79 -1.04 10.89
CA TRP A 171 10.60 -0.91 10.04
C TRP A 171 9.57 0.03 10.66
N TYR A 172 9.05 0.93 9.84
CA TYR A 172 7.98 1.85 10.20
C TYR A 172 6.79 1.62 9.28
N CYS A 173 5.59 1.58 9.85
CA CYS A 173 4.36 1.70 9.07
C CYS A 173 4.25 3.13 8.54
N VAL A 174 3.93 3.25 7.25
CA VAL A 174 3.63 4.49 6.53
C VAL A 174 2.28 4.30 5.85
N ASP A 175 1.26 4.95 6.41
CA ASP A 175 -0.13 4.75 6.02
C ASP A 175 -0.86 6.11 5.95
N PRO A 176 -0.96 6.71 4.77
CA PRO A 176 -1.62 8.01 4.63
C PRO A 176 -3.13 7.91 4.48
N THR A 177 -3.80 6.78 4.75
CA THR A 177 -5.27 6.70 4.66
C THR A 177 -5.96 7.28 5.90
N ALA A 178 -5.26 7.35 7.04
CA ALA A 178 -5.76 7.95 8.28
C ALA A 178 -4.60 8.48 9.16
N LYS A 179 -4.93 9.22 10.24
CA LYS A 179 -3.93 9.63 11.24
C LYS A 179 -3.86 8.57 12.37
N PRO A 180 -2.66 8.30 12.92
CA PRO A 180 -1.35 8.83 12.53
C PRO A 180 -0.82 8.22 11.22
N VAL A 181 -0.25 9.05 10.34
CA VAL A 181 0.19 8.60 9.00
C VAL A 181 1.50 7.79 8.99
N MET A 182 2.19 7.72 10.14
CA MET A 182 3.42 6.96 10.30
C MET A 182 3.59 6.51 11.75
N SER A 183 3.89 5.22 11.97
CA SER A 183 4.15 4.66 13.31
C SER A 183 5.23 3.59 13.25
N ARG A 184 6.05 3.50 14.30
CA ARG A 184 6.99 2.38 14.49
C ARG A 184 6.26 1.10 14.90
N GLU A 185 5.08 1.25 15.53
CA GLU A 185 4.25 0.14 15.94
C GLU A 185 3.11 -0.06 14.96
N VAL A 186 2.93 -1.29 14.46
CA VAL A 186 1.74 -1.69 13.66
C VAL A 186 0.47 -1.73 14.54
N ARG A 187 0.46 -1.09 15.71
CA ARG A 187 -0.65 -1.08 16.67
C ARG A 187 -1.62 0.07 16.44
N ASP A 188 -1.14 1.15 15.84
CA ASP A 188 -1.77 2.47 15.93
C ASP A 188 -2.29 3.00 14.59
N VAL A 189 -2.52 2.11 13.62
CA VAL A 189 -2.96 2.45 12.25
C VAL A 189 -4.22 1.70 11.90
#